data_AF-X1JMI4-F1
#
_entry.id   AF-X1JMI4-F1
#
_cell.length_a   1.000
_cell.length_b   1.000
_cell.length_c   1.000
_cell.angle_alpha   90.00
_cell.angle_beta   90.00
_cell.angle_gamma   90.00
#
_symmetry.space_group_name_H-M   'P 1'
#
loop_
_entity.id
_entity.type
_entity.pdbx_description
1 polymer ?
#
loop_
_entity_poly.entity_id
_entity_poly.type
_entity_poly.pdbx_seq_one_letter_code
_entity_poly.pdbx_strand_id
1 'polypeptide(L)' 'MHHKTSGRITRPIITFDMMYKWIIDGYGILCGLKYKGKYIGFALVTVYKKAAYYGSASDDPDI' A
#
# COMPACT_ATOMS: atom_id res chain seq x y z
N MET A 1 -8.25 1.95 2.60
CA MET A 1 -7.77 1.15 3.73
C MET A 1 -7.01 1.99 4.75
N HIS A 2 -5.99 2.77 4.40
CA HIS A 2 -5.26 3.65 5.34
C HIS A 2 -6.11 4.54 6.26
N HIS A 3 -7.19 5.14 5.76
CA HIS A 3 -8.11 5.90 6.61
C HIS A 3 -8.73 5.00 7.69
N LYS A 4 -9.20 3.81 7.32
CA LYS A 4 -9.71 2.79 8.24
C LYS A 4 -8.64 2.38 9.26
N THR A 5 -7.46 2.00 8.80
CA THR A 5 -6.32 1.58 9.65
C THR A 5 -5.93 2.62 10.70
N SER A 6 -5.91 3.90 10.34
CA SER A 6 -5.38 4.96 11.21
C SER A 6 -6.45 5.80 11.91
N GLY A 7 -7.73 5.62 11.59
CA GLY A 7 -8.84 6.43 12.09
C GLY A 7 -8.86 7.87 11.60
N ARG A 8 -7.95 8.27 10.70
CA ARG A 8 -7.87 9.63 10.11
C ARG A 8 -7.32 9.62 8.70
N ILE A 9 -7.46 10.72 7.98
CA ILE A 9 -6.82 10.90 6.67
C ILE A 9 -5.35 11.27 6.91
N THR A 10 -4.44 10.32 6.65
CA THR A 10 -2.99 10.52 6.85
C THR A 10 -2.27 11.00 5.59
N ARG A 11 -2.87 10.84 4.40
CA ARG A 11 -2.30 11.22 3.11
C ARG A 11 -3.38 11.70 2.14
N PRO A 12 -3.09 12.72 1.31
CA PRO A 12 -3.99 13.14 0.24
C PRO A 12 -4.08 12.08 -0.86
N ILE A 13 -5.16 12.13 -1.66
CA ILE A 13 -5.41 11.14 -2.72
C ILE A 13 -4.28 11.06 -3.76
N ILE A 14 -3.69 12.22 -4.09
CA ILE A 14 -2.54 12.34 -5.02
C ILE A 14 -1.37 11.44 -4.64
N THR A 15 -1.17 11.18 -3.34
CA THR A 15 -0.11 10.27 -2.89
C THR A 15 -0.37 8.83 -3.31
N PHE A 16 -1.62 8.39 -3.28
CA PHE A 16 -2.01 7.06 -3.74
C PHE A 16 -1.94 6.96 -5.27
N ASP A 17 -2.27 8.01 -6.00
CA ASP A 17 -2.12 8.07 -7.46
C ASP A 17 -0.65 7.91 -7.88
N MET A 18 0.27 8.59 -7.18
CA MET A 18 1.71 8.42 -7.39
C MET A 18 2.18 6.99 -7.09
N MET A 19 1.73 6.40 -5.98
CA MET A 19 2.06 5.01 -5.63
C MET A 19 1.55 4.03 -6.69
N TYR A 20 0.33 4.25 -7.21
CA TYR A 20 -0.22 3.45 -8.30
C TYR A 20 0.62 3.59 -9.57
N LYS A 21 1.02 4.81 -9.93
CA LYS A 21 1.92 5.04 -11.06
C LYS A 21 3.27 4.33 -10.90
N TRP A 22 3.86 4.32 -9.71
CA TRP A 22 5.09 3.57 -9.47
C TRP A 22 4.93 2.07 -9.71
N ILE A 23 3.77 1.49 -9.38
CA ILE A 23 3.48 0.08 -9.67
C ILE A 23 3.41 -0.15 -11.19
N ILE A 24 2.66 0.68 -11.91
CA ILE A 24 2.52 0.57 -13.37
C ILE A 24 3.86 0.75 -14.08
N ASP A 25 4.69 1.67 -13.63
CA ASP A 25 6.01 1.96 -14.21
C ASP A 25 7.08 0.92 -13.82
N GLY A 26 6.75 -0.09 -13.00
CA GLY A 26 7.68 -1.14 -12.57
C GLY A 26 8.63 -0.73 -11.42
N TYR A 27 8.38 0.42 -10.79
CA TYR A 27 9.11 0.91 -9.61
C TYR A 27 8.47 0.51 -8.27
N GLY A 28 7.32 -0.17 -8.30
CA GLY A 28 6.58 -0.57 -7.12
C GLY A 28 5.96 -1.96 -7.24
N ILE A 29 5.87 -2.65 -6.11
CA ILE A 29 5.18 -3.93 -5.96
C ILE A 29 4.17 -3.74 -4.84
N LEU A 30 2.90 -4.01 -5.12
CA LEU A 30 1.82 -4.01 -4.12
C LEU A 30 1.49 -5.44 -3.73
N CYS A 31 1.77 -5.77 -2.47
CA CYS A 31 1.39 -7.04 -1.87
C CYS A 31 0.04 -6.87 -1.16
N GLY A 32 -0.89 -7.82 -1.36
CA GLY A 32 -2.18 -7.85 -0.69
C GLY A 32 -2.32 -9.10 0.19
N LEU A 33 -2.67 -8.92 1.47
CA LEU A 33 -3.04 -9.99 2.37
C LEU A 33 -4.52 -10.31 2.19
N LYS A 34 -4.85 -11.57 1.90
CA LYS A 34 -6.21 -12.03 1.66
C LYS A 34 -6.65 -13.04 2.73
N TYR A 35 -7.77 -12.77 3.40
CA TYR A 35 -8.39 -13.65 4.39
C TYR A 35 -9.87 -13.83 4.07
N LYS A 36 -10.34 -15.08 4.06
CA LYS A 36 -11.75 -15.44 3.72
C LYS A 36 -12.26 -14.74 2.45
N GLY A 37 -11.42 -14.69 1.41
CA GLY A 37 -11.78 -14.06 0.13
C GLY A 37 -11.67 -12.53 0.09
N LYS A 38 -11.41 -11.85 1.20
CA LYS A 38 -11.31 -10.39 1.30
C LYS A 38 -9.86 -9.94 1.48
N TYR A 39 -9.49 -8.81 0.87
CA TYR A 39 -8.20 -8.18 1.19
C TYR A 39 -8.32 -7.45 2.53
N ILE A 40 -7.45 -7.83 3.47
CA ILE A 40 -7.42 -7.31 4.84
C ILE A 40 -6.13 -6.56 5.14
N GLY A 41 -5.21 -6.48 4.19
CA GLY A 41 -3.99 -5.71 4.35
C GLY A 41 -3.26 -5.52 3.04
N PHE A 42 -2.43 -4.50 3.00
CA PHE A 42 -1.59 -4.16 1.86
C PHE A 42 -0.21 -3.69 2.34
N ALA A 43 0.81 -4.02 1.57
CA ALA A 43 2.16 -3.49 1.71
C ALA A 43 2.72 -3.10 0.34
N LEU A 44 3.16 -1.85 0.22
CA LEU A 44 3.86 -1.33 -0.94
C LEU A 44 5.36 -1.43 -0.70
N VAL A 45 6.04 -2.13 -1.60
CA VAL A 45 7.49 -2.18 -1.69
C VAL A 45 7.90 -1.39 -2.93
N THR A 46 8.79 -0.42 -2.78
CA THR A 46 9.37 0.30 -3.92
C THR A 46 10.75 -0.26 -4.25
N VAL A 47 11.10 -0.31 -5.53
CA VAL A 47 12.41 -0.75 -6.00
C VAL A 47 13.21 0.43 -6.54
N TYR A 48 14.42 0.61 -6.02
CA TYR A 48 15.31 1.69 -6.43
C TYR A 48 16.78 1.26 -6.29
N LYS A 49 17.60 1.52 -7.31
CA LYS A 49 19.04 1.20 -7.33
C LYS A 49 19.37 -0.23 -6.85
N LYS A 50 18.67 -1.23 -7.39
CA LYS A 50 18.85 -2.66 -7.05
C LYS A 50 18.55 -3.01 -5.58
N ALA A 51 17.82 -2.16 -4.87
CA ALA A 51 17.34 -2.42 -3.52
C ALA A 51 15.81 -2.30 -3.45
N ALA A 52 15.24 -3.00 -2.48
CA ALA A 52 13.82 -2.96 -2.15
C ALA A 52 13.62 -2.20 -0.84
N TYR A 53 12.60 -1.34 -0.81
CA TYR A 53 12.28 -0.51 0.34
C TYR A 53 10.82 -0.68 0.70
N TYR A 54 10.55 -0.94 1.98
CA TYR A 54 9.20 -0.95 2.50
C TYR A 54 8.68 0.50 2.61
N GLY A 55 7.65 0.84 1.84
CA GLY A 55 7.22 2.23 1.67
C GLY A 55 5.93 2.58 2.41
N SER A 56 4.89 1.77 2.25
CA SER A 56 3.57 2.05 2.85
C SER A 56 2.82 0.77 3.13
N ALA A 57 2.07 0.72 4.22
CA ALA A 57 1.19 -0.40 4.50
C ALA A 57 -0.04 0.01 5.30
N SER A 58 -1.06 -0.82 5.16
CA SER A 58 -2.32 -0.68 5.88
C SER A 58 -2.93 -2.04 6.08
N ASP A 59 -3.45 -2.30 7.26
CA ASP A 59 -4.20 -3.47 7.65
C ASP A 59 -5.60 -3.08 8.11
N ASP A 60 -6.56 -3.99 8.00
CA ASP A 60 -7.91 -3.80 8.52
C ASP A 60 -7.89 -3.99 10.04
N PRO A 61 -8.15 -2.94 10.85
CA PRO A 61 -8.03 -3.02 12.30
C PRO A 61 -9.18 -3.80 12.96
N ASP A 62 -10.23 -4.16 12.20
CA ASP A 62 -11.41 -4.84 12.73
C ASP A 62 -11.39 -6.37 12.51
N ILE A 63 -10.29 -6.91 11.95
CA ILE A 63 -10.15 -8.33 11.58
C ILE A 63 -8.94 -8.93 12.28
#